data_AF-A0A5E4D0D1-F1
#
_entry.id   AF-A0A5E4D0D1-F1
#
_cell.length_a   1.000
_cell.length_b   1.000
_cell.length_c   1.000
_cell.angle_alpha   90.00
_cell.angle_beta   90.00
_cell.angle_gamma   90.00
#
_symmetry.space_group_name_H-M   'P 1'
#
loop_
_entity.id
_entity.type
_entity.pdbx_description
1 polymer ?
#
loop_
_entity_poly.entity_id
_entity_poly.type
_entity_poly.pdbx_seq_one_letter_code
_entity_poly.pdbx_strand_id
1 'polypeptide(L)'
;MASWKSPWWLLIWMVFMHSTLLQTTAEKSPGAYFLPEFALSPQGSFLEDTTGEQFLTYRYDDQTSRNARSDEDKDGNWDAWGDWSDCSRTCGGGASYSLRRCLTGRNCEGQNIRYKTCSNHDCPPDAEDFRAQQCSAYNDVQYQGRYYEWLPRYNDPAAPCALKCHARGQNLVVELAPKVLDGTRCNADSLDMCISGICQAVGCDRQLGSDAKEDNCGVCAGDGSTCRLVRGQSKSHVSPEKRKF
;
A
#
# COMPACT_ATOMS: atom_id res chain seq x y z
N MET A 1 85.79 -6.09 3.47
CA MET A 1 84.69 -6.97 3.93
C MET A 1 83.45 -6.10 4.05
N ALA A 2 82.40 -6.50 3.34
CA ALA A 2 81.25 -5.68 2.99
C ALA A 2 80.35 -5.36 4.20
N SER A 3 79.90 -4.11 4.27
CA SER A 3 78.84 -3.65 5.17
C SER A 3 77.48 -3.95 4.51
N TRP A 4 76.68 -4.80 5.15
CA TRP A 4 75.31 -5.12 4.75
C TRP A 4 74.41 -3.91 5.05
N LYS A 5 73.90 -3.22 4.03
CA LYS A 5 72.80 -2.26 4.18
C LYS A 5 71.48 -2.96 3.86
N SER A 6 70.63 -3.07 4.87
CA SER A 6 69.26 -3.61 4.79
C SER A 6 68.34 -2.71 3.94
N PRO A 7 67.55 -3.25 2.99
CA PRO A 7 66.70 -2.44 2.12
C PRO A 7 65.34 -2.21 2.78
N TRP A 8 65.22 -1.16 3.60
CA TRP A 8 63.93 -0.76 4.21
C TRP A 8 62.90 -0.25 3.18
N TRP A 9 63.29 -0.13 1.91
CA TRP A 9 62.47 0.38 0.82
C TRP A 9 61.55 -0.71 0.20
N LEU A 10 61.88 -1.99 0.38
CA LEU A 10 61.07 -3.10 -0.14
C LEU A 10 59.82 -3.38 0.70
N LEU A 11 59.83 -3.04 2.00
CA LEU A 11 58.68 -3.20 2.89
C LEU A 11 57.62 -2.11 2.68
N ILE A 12 58.01 -0.92 2.22
CA ILE A 12 57.08 0.19 1.95
C ILE A 12 56.28 -0.04 0.66
N TRP A 13 56.87 -0.73 -0.33
CA TRP A 13 56.17 -1.11 -1.56
C TRP A 13 55.20 -2.27 -1.40
N MET A 14 55.42 -3.19 -0.45
CA MET A 14 54.48 -4.29 -0.18
C MET A 14 53.20 -3.83 0.54
N VAL A 15 53.27 -2.76 1.34
CA VAL A 15 52.08 -2.17 2.02
C VAL A 15 51.21 -1.39 1.05
N PHE A 16 51.80 -0.74 0.03
CA PHE A 16 51.04 0.05 -0.95
C PHE A 16 50.37 -0.78 -2.06
N MET A 17 50.81 -2.03 -2.29
CA MET A 17 50.22 -2.93 -3.30
C MET A 17 49.24 -3.98 -2.74
N HIS A 18 49.05 -4.07 -1.42
CA HIS A 18 48.01 -4.93 -0.80
C HIS A 18 46.71 -4.19 -0.45
N SER A 19 46.59 -2.90 -0.78
CA SER A 19 45.44 -2.08 -0.41
C SER A 19 44.38 -1.95 -1.52
N THR A 20 44.52 -2.64 -2.66
CA THR A 20 43.59 -2.53 -3.80
C THR A 20 43.06 -3.88 -4.24
N LEU A 21 42.13 -4.48 -3.47
CA LEU A 21 40.96 -5.22 -4.00
C LEU A 21 40.01 -5.64 -2.85
N LEU A 22 39.35 -4.67 -2.22
CA LEU A 22 38.13 -4.93 -1.45
C LEU A 22 36.98 -4.20 -2.14
N GLN A 23 36.30 -4.91 -3.04
CA GLN A 23 35.01 -4.49 -3.58
C GLN A 23 34.19 -5.75 -3.85
N THR A 24 33.70 -6.35 -2.77
CA THR A 24 32.51 -7.19 -2.87
C THR A 24 31.33 -6.25 -3.08
N THR A 25 30.76 -6.33 -4.26
CA THR A 25 29.52 -5.66 -4.66
C THR A 25 28.40 -6.07 -3.70
N ALA A 26 27.97 -5.13 -2.85
CA ALA A 26 26.65 -5.21 -2.25
C ALA A 26 25.63 -4.99 -3.36
N GLU A 27 24.94 -6.06 -3.78
CA GLU A 27 23.76 -5.98 -4.62
C GLU A 27 22.70 -5.17 -3.87
N LYS A 28 22.62 -3.88 -4.20
CA LYS A 28 21.54 -3.01 -3.77
C LYS A 28 20.30 -3.41 -4.55
N SER A 29 19.45 -4.22 -3.91
CA SER A 29 18.08 -4.46 -4.34
C SER A 29 17.41 -3.12 -4.66
N PRO A 30 16.69 -2.98 -5.80
CA PRO A 30 15.94 -1.78 -6.09
C PRO A 30 14.74 -1.73 -5.14
N GLY A 31 14.95 -1.17 -3.95
CA GLY A 31 13.85 -0.66 -3.13
C GLY A 31 13.09 0.34 -3.99
N ALA A 32 11.80 0.06 -4.22
CA ALA A 32 10.93 0.98 -4.92
C ALA A 32 10.90 2.30 -4.13
N TYR A 33 11.49 3.34 -4.70
CA TYR A 33 11.38 4.69 -4.18
C TYR A 33 9.96 5.18 -4.49
N PHE A 34 9.09 5.18 -3.49
CA PHE A 34 7.79 5.86 -3.61
C PHE A 34 8.03 7.37 -3.49
N LEU A 35 7.92 8.07 -4.61
CA LEU A 35 7.86 9.54 -4.63
C LEU A 35 6.55 9.98 -3.95
N PRO A 36 6.59 10.91 -2.99
CA PRO A 36 5.39 11.48 -2.39
C PRO A 36 4.79 12.54 -3.32
N GLU A 37 4.34 12.15 -4.51
CA GLU A 37 3.78 13.09 -5.50
C GLU A 37 2.23 13.09 -5.53
N PHE A 38 1.58 12.34 -4.63
CA PHE A 38 0.11 12.27 -4.56
C PHE A 38 -0.50 12.99 -3.35
N ALA A 39 0.31 13.72 -2.58
CA ALA A 39 -0.21 14.70 -1.62
C ALA A 39 -0.62 15.95 -2.40
N LEU A 40 -1.83 15.95 -2.97
CA LEU A 40 -2.48 17.19 -3.38
C LEU A 40 -2.57 18.10 -2.14
N SER A 41 -1.67 19.07 -2.06
CA SER A 41 -1.67 20.11 -1.05
C SER A 41 -2.81 21.09 -1.33
N PRO A 42 -3.78 21.28 -0.41
CA PRO A 42 -4.85 22.25 -0.59
C PRO A 42 -4.41 23.56 0.05
N GLN A 43 -3.66 24.39 -0.70
CA GLN A 43 -3.60 25.86 -0.60
C GLN A 43 -2.38 26.41 -1.36
N GLY A 44 -2.65 27.03 -2.51
CA GLY A 44 -1.67 27.78 -3.30
C GLY A 44 -2.42 28.73 -4.22
N SER A 45 -2.49 29.99 -3.78
CA SER A 45 -3.08 31.19 -4.40
C SER A 45 -3.29 31.18 -5.91
N PHE A 46 -4.54 31.37 -6.29
CA PHE A 46 -4.97 31.99 -7.54
C PHE A 46 -4.34 33.38 -7.68
N LEU A 47 -3.39 33.52 -8.59
CA LEU A 47 -3.11 34.79 -9.26
C LEU A 47 -3.15 34.50 -10.76
N GLU A 48 -4.16 35.05 -11.42
CA GLU A 48 -4.15 35.21 -12.87
C GLU A 48 -2.96 36.09 -13.25
N ASP A 49 -2.04 35.53 -14.02
CA ASP A 49 -1.41 36.32 -15.08
C ASP A 49 -1.30 35.48 -16.35
N THR A 50 -1.96 36.01 -17.37
CA THR A 50 -1.98 35.55 -18.75
C THR A 50 -0.62 35.75 -19.38
N THR A 51 -0.04 34.71 -19.99
CA THR A 51 0.55 34.68 -21.35
C THR A 51 1.49 33.48 -21.49
N GLY A 52 1.22 32.61 -22.47
CA GLY A 52 2.15 31.55 -22.89
C GLY A 52 1.50 30.18 -23.04
N GLU A 53 0.90 29.93 -24.19
CA GLU A 53 0.54 28.58 -24.64
C GLU A 53 1.81 27.71 -24.74
N GLN A 54 1.94 26.73 -23.85
CA GLN A 54 2.77 25.55 -24.08
C GLN A 54 2.07 24.35 -23.44
N PHE A 55 0.93 23.97 -24.02
CA PHE A 55 0.18 22.78 -23.63
C PHE A 55 1.03 21.55 -23.98
N LEU A 56 1.60 20.90 -22.97
CA LEU A 56 2.14 19.54 -23.10
C LEU A 56 0.97 18.59 -23.38
N THR A 57 0.62 18.46 -24.66
CA THR A 57 -0.28 17.41 -25.13
C THR A 57 0.49 16.09 -25.08
N TYR A 58 0.25 15.30 -24.03
CA TYR A 58 0.56 13.88 -24.06
C TYR A 58 -0.29 13.24 -25.16
N ARG A 59 0.36 12.94 -26.29
CA ARG A 59 -0.25 12.29 -27.44
C ARG A 59 -0.34 10.80 -27.12
N TYR A 60 -1.46 10.37 -26.55
CA TYR A 60 -1.79 8.95 -26.37
C TYR A 60 -2.25 8.40 -27.72
N ASP A 61 -1.56 7.38 -28.24
CA ASP A 61 -1.89 6.78 -29.54
C ASP A 61 -3.28 6.13 -29.51
N ASP A 62 -4.18 6.72 -30.30
CA ASP A 62 -5.59 6.38 -30.47
C ASP A 62 -5.77 5.26 -31.51
N GLN A 63 -5.28 4.03 -31.25
CA GLN A 63 -5.44 2.93 -32.23
C GLN A 63 -5.83 1.55 -31.68
N THR A 64 -6.01 1.36 -30.36
CA THR A 64 -6.35 0.02 -29.81
C THR A 64 -7.75 -0.15 -29.22
N SER A 65 -8.65 0.84 -29.26
CA SER A 65 -10.01 0.71 -28.70
C SER A 65 -11.08 0.30 -29.72
N ARG A 66 -10.92 -0.87 -30.33
CA ARG A 66 -12.07 -1.62 -30.85
C ARG A 66 -11.90 -3.08 -30.50
N ASN A 67 -12.51 -3.49 -29.39
CA ASN A 67 -13.34 -4.70 -29.25
C ASN A 67 -13.39 -5.17 -27.79
N ALA A 68 -14.44 -4.74 -27.08
CA ALA A 68 -15.07 -5.52 -26.01
C ALA A 68 -16.41 -4.85 -25.67
N ARG A 69 -17.45 -5.11 -26.48
CA ARG A 69 -18.83 -4.77 -26.10
C ARG A 69 -19.29 -5.81 -25.09
N SER A 70 -19.26 -5.46 -23.81
CA SER A 70 -19.98 -6.19 -22.76
C SER A 70 -21.39 -5.62 -22.66
N ASP A 71 -22.39 -6.49 -22.50
CA ASP A 71 -23.84 -6.20 -22.50
C ASP A 71 -24.35 -5.33 -21.32
N GLU A 72 -23.52 -4.44 -20.76
CA GLU A 72 -23.90 -3.42 -19.78
C GLU A 72 -23.88 -1.99 -20.35
N ASP A 73 -23.64 -1.82 -21.65
CA ASP A 73 -23.67 -0.50 -22.30
C ASP A 73 -25.08 -0.16 -22.79
N LYS A 74 -26.01 0.09 -21.86
CA LYS A 74 -27.33 0.66 -22.21
C LYS A 74 -27.33 2.17 -22.44
N ASP A 75 -26.22 2.84 -22.14
CA ASP A 75 -26.09 4.27 -22.32
C ASP A 75 -25.05 4.55 -23.40
N GLY A 76 -25.51 4.79 -24.64
CA GLY A 76 -24.66 5.21 -25.78
C GLY A 76 -23.93 6.55 -25.59
N ASN A 77 -23.92 7.07 -24.35
CA ASN A 77 -23.24 8.28 -23.93
C ASN A 77 -21.86 8.00 -23.34
N TRP A 78 -21.57 6.77 -22.90
CA TRP A 78 -20.26 6.38 -22.36
C TRP A 78 -19.37 5.75 -23.45
N ASP A 79 -18.06 6.02 -23.34
CA ASP A 79 -17.02 5.28 -24.05
C ASP A 79 -16.84 3.90 -23.40
N ALA A 80 -16.20 2.97 -24.11
CA ALA A 80 -15.81 1.71 -23.54
C ALA A 80 -14.89 1.94 -22.32
N TRP A 81 -15.01 1.05 -21.33
CA TRP A 81 -14.08 1.03 -20.22
C TRP A 81 -12.66 0.80 -20.74
N GLY A 82 -11.74 1.66 -20.32
CA GLY A 82 -10.33 1.50 -20.58
C GLY A 82 -9.76 0.30 -19.83
N ASP A 83 -8.51 -0.02 -20.17
CA ASP A 83 -7.76 -1.06 -19.48
C ASP A 83 -7.64 -0.78 -17.98
N TRP A 84 -7.45 -1.86 -17.24
CA TRP A 84 -7.22 -1.79 -15.80
C TRP A 84 -5.83 -1.22 -15.52
N SER A 85 -5.74 -0.34 -14.54
CA SER A 85 -4.48 0.18 -14.01
C SER A 85 -3.64 -0.94 -13.42
N ASP A 86 -2.36 -0.66 -13.22
CA ASP A 86 -1.53 -1.47 -12.36
C ASP A 86 -2.15 -1.60 -10.96
N CYS A 87 -1.89 -2.74 -10.32
CA CYS A 87 -2.39 -2.99 -8.99
C CYS A 87 -1.65 -2.11 -7.98
N SER A 88 -2.38 -1.51 -7.04
CA SER A 88 -1.77 -0.69 -5.98
C SER A 88 -0.82 -1.47 -5.08
N ARG A 89 -0.94 -2.81 -5.07
CA ARG A 89 -0.10 -3.72 -4.31
C ARG A 89 0.33 -4.90 -5.16
N THR A 90 1.51 -5.42 -4.88
CA THR A 90 1.99 -6.64 -5.53
C THR A 90 1.48 -7.90 -4.87
N CYS A 91 1.03 -7.85 -3.61
CA CYS A 91 0.49 -9.00 -2.85
C CYS A 91 -0.55 -8.55 -1.81
N GLY A 92 -1.23 -9.50 -1.18
CA GLY A 92 -2.09 -9.30 -0.01
C GLY A 92 -3.40 -8.58 -0.28
N GLY A 93 -3.80 -8.51 -1.56
CA GLY A 93 -5.00 -7.81 -2.04
C GLY A 93 -4.77 -6.30 -2.16
N GLY A 94 -4.68 -5.79 -3.39
CA GLY A 94 -4.66 -4.38 -3.73
C GLY A 94 -5.90 -3.97 -4.53
N ALA A 95 -5.91 -2.72 -5.00
CA ALA A 95 -6.95 -2.18 -5.85
C ALA A 95 -6.39 -1.78 -7.21
N SER A 96 -7.17 -2.00 -8.25
CA SER A 96 -6.91 -1.52 -9.61
C SER A 96 -8.15 -0.78 -10.09
N TYR A 97 -7.96 0.29 -10.86
CA TYR A 97 -9.04 1.11 -11.39
C TYR A 97 -9.09 1.06 -12.91
N SER A 98 -10.27 1.29 -13.47
CA SER A 98 -10.50 1.43 -14.90
C SER A 98 -11.36 2.67 -15.12
N LEU A 99 -10.99 3.46 -16.13
CA LEU A 99 -11.64 4.73 -16.45
C LEU A 99 -12.42 4.61 -17.75
N ARG A 100 -13.53 5.34 -17.84
CA ARG A 100 -14.25 5.57 -19.10
C ARG A 100 -14.52 7.06 -19.29
N ARG A 101 -14.66 7.49 -20.54
CA ARG A 101 -14.96 8.89 -20.87
C ARG A 101 -16.43 9.05 -21.22
N CYS A 102 -16.99 10.20 -20.85
CA CYS A 102 -18.33 10.60 -21.29
C CYS A 102 -18.22 11.19 -22.71
N LEU A 103 -18.78 10.51 -23.71
CA LEU A 103 -18.71 10.92 -25.12
C LEU A 103 -19.55 12.16 -25.41
N THR A 104 -20.68 12.32 -24.71
CA THR A 104 -21.59 13.49 -24.88
C THR A 104 -21.24 14.67 -23.98
N GLY A 105 -20.18 14.54 -23.17
CA GLY A 105 -19.60 15.59 -22.33
C GLY A 105 -20.41 16.06 -21.12
N ARG A 106 -21.74 15.85 -21.06
CA ARG A 106 -22.59 16.42 -19.99
C ARG A 106 -23.71 15.51 -19.45
N ASN A 107 -24.11 14.47 -20.17
CA ASN A 107 -25.34 13.72 -19.88
C ASN A 107 -25.09 12.23 -19.61
N CYS A 108 -23.98 11.94 -18.93
CA CYS A 108 -23.60 10.57 -18.60
C CYS A 108 -23.97 10.26 -17.15
N GLU A 109 -24.90 9.34 -16.95
CA GLU A 109 -25.30 8.88 -15.62
C GLU A 109 -24.36 7.76 -15.14
N GLY A 110 -24.03 7.76 -13.85
CA GLY A 110 -23.11 6.81 -13.23
C GLY A 110 -21.66 7.28 -13.11
N GLN A 111 -20.79 6.40 -12.64
CA GLN A 111 -19.39 6.72 -12.37
C GLN A 111 -18.54 6.59 -13.65
N ASN A 112 -17.53 7.46 -13.78
CA ASN A 112 -16.51 7.40 -14.84
C ASN A 112 -15.30 6.53 -14.45
N ILE A 113 -15.30 5.97 -13.24
CA ILE A 113 -14.26 5.13 -12.68
C ILE A 113 -14.91 3.90 -12.06
N ARG A 114 -14.26 2.75 -12.21
CA ARG A 114 -14.61 1.50 -11.51
C ARG A 114 -13.36 0.87 -10.91
N TYR A 115 -13.55 0.08 -9.87
CA TYR A 115 -12.47 -0.55 -9.12
C TYR A 115 -12.66 -2.06 -9.07
N LYS A 116 -11.56 -2.79 -8.93
CA LYS A 116 -11.55 -4.23 -8.63
C LYS A 116 -10.40 -4.54 -7.69
N THR A 117 -10.50 -5.67 -6.98
CA THR A 117 -9.34 -6.23 -6.28
C THR A 117 -8.36 -6.86 -7.26
N CYS A 118 -7.10 -6.86 -6.89
CA CYS A 118 -6.00 -7.43 -7.67
C CYS A 118 -4.91 -7.94 -6.72
N SER A 119 -3.97 -8.75 -7.24
CA SER A 119 -2.85 -9.29 -6.44
C SER A 119 -3.30 -9.99 -5.14
N ASN A 120 -4.31 -10.86 -5.25
CA ASN A 120 -4.96 -11.52 -4.12
C ASN A 120 -4.14 -12.63 -3.46
N HIS A 121 -2.95 -12.94 -3.96
CA HIS A 121 -2.06 -13.91 -3.34
C HIS A 121 -1.49 -13.36 -2.03
N ASP A 122 -1.17 -14.24 -1.09
CA ASP A 122 -0.67 -13.83 0.22
C ASP A 122 0.72 -13.21 0.11
N CYS A 123 0.97 -12.22 0.95
CA CYS A 123 2.29 -11.61 1.04
C CYS A 123 3.27 -12.52 1.79
N PRO A 124 4.58 -12.40 1.50
CA PRO A 124 5.63 -12.99 2.32
C PRO A 124 5.47 -12.65 3.82
N PRO A 125 5.89 -13.51 4.75
CA PRO A 125 5.73 -13.28 6.19
C PRO A 125 6.46 -12.04 6.72
N ASP A 126 7.51 -11.61 6.01
CA ASP A 126 8.33 -10.44 6.29
C ASP A 126 7.81 -9.16 5.61
N ALA A 127 6.74 -9.25 4.83
CA ALA A 127 6.15 -8.09 4.17
C ALA A 127 5.58 -7.13 5.20
N GLU A 128 6.01 -5.87 5.13
CA GLU A 128 5.46 -4.80 5.96
C GLU A 128 4.00 -4.51 5.56
N ASP A 129 3.18 -4.14 6.55
CA ASP A 129 1.80 -3.73 6.30
C ASP A 129 1.75 -2.49 5.40
N PHE A 130 0.83 -2.48 4.44
CA PHE A 130 0.76 -1.42 3.44
C PHE A 130 0.40 -0.06 4.04
N ARG A 131 -0.35 -0.03 5.15
CA ARG A 131 -0.60 1.22 5.89
C ARG A 131 0.63 1.64 6.70
N ALA A 132 1.37 0.68 7.26
CA ALA A 132 2.64 0.98 7.94
C ALA A 132 3.66 1.62 6.99
N GLN A 133 3.80 1.10 5.77
CA GLN A 133 4.65 1.68 4.72
C GLN A 133 4.28 3.14 4.41
N GLN A 134 2.97 3.45 4.37
CA GLN A 134 2.51 4.83 4.15
C GLN A 134 2.84 5.76 5.31
N CYS A 135 2.79 5.29 6.57
CA CYS A 135 3.26 6.08 7.71
C CYS A 135 4.79 6.23 7.70
N SER A 136 5.53 5.16 7.45
CA SER A 136 7.00 5.17 7.48
C SER A 136 7.62 6.05 6.39
N ALA A 137 6.90 6.29 5.29
CA ALA A 137 7.27 7.27 4.27
C ALA A 137 7.42 8.71 4.82
N TYR A 138 6.82 9.03 5.97
CA TYR A 138 6.95 10.33 6.62
C TYR A 138 8.06 10.38 7.68
N ASN A 139 8.82 9.30 7.89
CA ASN A 139 9.90 9.26 8.88
C ASN A 139 11.04 10.24 8.54
N ASP A 140 11.26 10.48 7.25
CA ASP A 140 12.27 11.42 6.74
C ASP A 140 11.74 12.86 6.59
N VAL A 141 10.49 13.11 7.04
CA VAL A 141 9.86 14.44 7.02
C VAL A 141 9.75 14.98 8.45
N GLN A 142 10.23 16.21 8.65
CA GLN A 142 10.14 16.85 9.96
C GLN A 142 8.71 17.26 10.28
N TYR A 143 8.21 16.82 11.43
CA TYR A 143 6.97 17.33 12.01
C TYR A 143 7.31 18.22 13.21
N GLN A 144 6.92 19.49 13.13
CA GLN A 144 7.24 20.49 14.17
C GLN A 144 8.75 20.54 14.51
N GLY A 145 9.61 20.43 13.49
CA GLY A 145 11.08 20.50 13.62
C GLY A 145 11.76 19.25 14.19
N ARG A 146 11.04 18.12 14.31
CA ARG A 146 11.60 16.85 14.77
C ARG A 146 11.21 15.72 13.82
N TYR A 147 12.09 14.73 13.70
CA TYR A 147 11.79 13.47 13.06
C TYR A 147 11.14 12.53 14.05
N TYR A 148 10.20 11.74 13.55
CA TYR A 148 9.51 10.72 14.33
C TYR A 148 9.51 9.42 13.55
N GLU A 149 9.45 8.33 14.28
CA GLU A 149 9.14 7.04 13.68
C GLU A 149 7.63 6.84 13.77
N TRP A 150 6.96 6.98 12.62
CA TRP A 150 5.52 6.91 12.49
C TRP A 150 5.04 5.47 12.36
N LEU A 151 4.05 5.13 13.17
CA LEU A 151 3.37 3.85 13.13
C LEU A 151 1.88 4.05 12.84
N PRO A 152 1.25 3.14 12.08
CA PRO A 152 -0.15 3.29 11.70
C PRO A 152 -1.08 3.17 12.90
N ARG A 153 -2.18 3.92 12.85
CA ARG A 153 -3.32 3.77 13.76
C ARG A 153 -4.48 3.13 13.00
N TYR A 154 -4.96 2.00 13.51
CA TYR A 154 -6.09 1.26 12.93
C TYR A 154 -7.39 1.57 13.67
N ASN A 155 -8.52 1.12 13.11
CA ASN A 155 -9.82 1.07 13.76
C ASN A 155 -10.33 2.45 14.22
N ASP A 156 -10.10 3.49 13.41
CA ASP A 156 -10.72 4.81 13.62
C ASP A 156 -12.17 4.78 13.13
N PRO A 157 -13.17 4.95 14.02
CA PRO A 157 -14.57 4.85 13.64
C PRO A 157 -15.07 6.02 12.81
N ALA A 158 -14.41 7.18 12.89
CA ALA A 158 -14.82 8.40 12.18
C ALA A 158 -14.20 8.48 10.79
N ALA A 159 -12.93 8.10 10.67
CA ALA A 159 -12.18 8.18 9.41
C ALA A 159 -11.24 6.98 9.24
N PRO A 160 -11.78 5.77 8.96
CA PRO A 160 -10.99 4.54 8.84
C PRO A 160 -10.03 4.54 7.65
N CYS A 161 -10.22 5.46 6.69
CA CYS A 161 -9.41 5.58 5.49
C CYS A 161 -8.52 6.83 5.45
N ALA A 162 -8.48 7.61 6.52
CA ALA A 162 -7.46 8.66 6.68
C ALA A 162 -6.14 8.05 7.16
N LEU A 163 -5.01 8.62 6.74
CA LEU A 163 -3.69 8.16 7.18
C LEU A 163 -3.37 8.79 8.54
N LYS A 164 -3.85 8.15 9.61
CA LYS A 164 -3.53 8.52 10.98
C LYS A 164 -2.36 7.69 11.48
N CYS A 165 -1.31 8.38 11.91
CA CYS A 165 -0.09 7.76 12.42
C CYS A 165 0.22 8.28 13.83
N HIS A 166 0.80 7.41 14.65
CA HIS A 166 1.28 7.77 15.97
C HIS A 166 2.80 7.66 16.02
N ALA A 167 3.45 8.56 16.76
CA ALA A 167 4.89 8.53 16.91
C ALA A 167 5.31 7.47 17.94
N ARG A 168 6.27 6.61 17.58
CA ARG A 168 6.76 5.55 18.46
C ARG A 168 7.30 6.13 19.76
N GLY A 169 6.82 5.59 20.89
CA GLY A 169 7.25 6.01 22.22
C GLY A 169 6.78 7.41 22.65
N GLN A 170 5.84 8.02 21.92
CA GLN A 170 5.24 9.31 22.25
C GLN A 170 3.71 9.21 22.25
N ASN A 171 3.03 10.04 23.04
CA ASN A 171 1.57 10.18 22.99
C ASN A 171 1.15 11.22 21.94
N LEU A 172 1.69 11.11 20.72
CA LEU A 172 1.40 12.01 19.61
C LEU A 172 0.74 11.22 18.47
N VAL A 173 -0.49 11.59 18.12
CA VAL A 173 -1.24 11.03 16.99
C VAL A 173 -1.57 12.16 16.02
N VAL A 174 -1.24 11.97 14.75
CA VAL A 174 -1.40 12.97 13.70
C VAL A 174 -2.03 12.33 12.47
N GLU A 175 -2.90 13.07 11.81
CA GLU A 175 -3.35 12.73 10.46
C GLU A 175 -2.35 13.30 9.44
N LEU A 176 -1.54 12.42 8.84
CA LEU A 176 -0.48 12.80 7.90
C LEU A 176 -1.00 12.98 6.47
N ALA A 177 -2.11 12.32 6.13
CA ALA A 177 -2.81 12.49 4.86
C ALA A 177 -4.32 12.26 5.01
N PRO A 178 -5.16 12.98 4.24
CA PRO A 178 -6.62 12.88 4.32
C PRO A 178 -7.15 11.51 3.86
N LYS A 179 -6.41 10.82 2.99
CA LYS A 179 -6.72 9.47 2.52
C LYS A 179 -5.46 8.63 2.40
N VAL A 180 -5.59 7.35 2.72
CA VAL A 180 -4.61 6.32 2.37
C VAL A 180 -4.71 5.99 0.87
N LEU A 181 -3.68 5.31 0.34
CA LEU A 181 -3.68 4.77 -1.02
C LEU A 181 -4.78 3.72 -1.20
N ASP A 182 -5.36 3.68 -2.39
CA ASP A 182 -6.44 2.74 -2.71
C ASP A 182 -5.97 1.28 -2.57
N GLY A 183 -6.81 0.43 -1.98
CA GLY A 183 -6.46 -0.95 -1.65
C GLY A 183 -5.79 -1.15 -0.30
N THR A 184 -5.56 -0.09 0.48
CA THR A 184 -5.15 -0.20 1.89
C THR A 184 -6.31 -0.73 2.72
N ARG A 185 -6.07 -1.70 3.60
CA ARG A 185 -7.09 -2.21 4.53
C ARG A 185 -7.60 -1.10 5.44
N CYS A 186 -8.91 -1.02 5.65
CA CYS A 186 -9.50 -0.02 6.55
C CYS A 186 -9.16 -0.30 8.02
N ASN A 187 -9.23 -1.57 8.40
CA ASN A 187 -9.08 -2.06 9.76
C ASN A 187 -8.14 -3.28 9.76
N ALA A 188 -7.58 -3.61 10.92
CA ALA A 188 -6.66 -4.75 11.03
C ALA A 188 -7.39 -6.10 10.88
N ASP A 189 -8.64 -6.17 11.32
CA ASP A 189 -9.39 -7.43 11.46
C ASP A 189 -10.33 -7.73 10.28
N SER A 190 -10.43 -6.83 9.28
CA SER A 190 -11.33 -7.00 8.14
C SER A 190 -10.60 -7.01 6.79
N LEU A 191 -11.25 -7.61 5.79
CA LEU A 191 -10.81 -7.57 4.40
C LEU A 191 -11.14 -6.25 3.71
N ASP A 192 -12.00 -5.44 4.33
CA ASP A 192 -12.45 -4.16 3.80
C ASP A 192 -11.28 -3.26 3.47
N MET A 193 -11.38 -2.55 2.34
CA MET A 193 -10.31 -1.71 1.84
C MET A 193 -10.79 -0.32 1.51
N CYS A 194 -9.87 0.63 1.63
CA CYS A 194 -10.08 2.01 1.30
C CYS A 194 -10.05 2.19 -0.22
N ILE A 195 -11.12 2.74 -0.77
CA ILE A 195 -11.25 3.10 -2.18
C ILE A 195 -11.77 4.53 -2.24
N SER A 196 -10.98 5.43 -2.83
CA SER A 196 -11.28 6.86 -2.93
C SER A 196 -11.61 7.49 -1.55
N GLY A 197 -10.94 7.04 -0.49
CA GLY A 197 -11.12 7.54 0.88
C GLY A 197 -12.34 6.97 1.61
N ILE A 198 -13.09 6.04 1.01
CA ILE A 198 -14.25 5.39 1.63
C ILE A 198 -13.90 3.93 1.90
N CYS A 199 -14.28 3.42 3.08
CA CYS A 199 -14.09 2.02 3.40
C CYS A 199 -15.13 1.16 2.67
N GLN A 200 -14.68 0.33 1.73
CA GLN A 200 -15.51 -0.54 0.92
C GLN A 200 -15.40 -1.99 1.40
N ALA A 201 -16.53 -2.69 1.39
CA ALA A 201 -16.61 -4.08 1.80
C ALA A 201 -15.90 -5.00 0.80
N VAL A 202 -15.18 -5.99 1.34
CA VAL A 202 -14.53 -7.04 0.54
C VAL A 202 -14.97 -8.39 1.10
N GLY A 203 -15.51 -9.24 0.23
CA GLY A 203 -15.94 -10.58 0.61
C GLY A 203 -14.78 -11.47 1.01
N CYS A 204 -15.08 -12.60 1.65
CA CYS A 204 -14.09 -13.62 2.01
C CYS A 204 -13.35 -14.22 0.79
N ASP A 205 -13.92 -14.05 -0.40
CA ASP A 205 -13.38 -14.42 -1.70
C ASP A 205 -12.38 -13.39 -2.25
N ARG A 206 -12.08 -12.36 -1.45
CA ARG A 206 -11.17 -11.24 -1.77
C ARG A 206 -11.65 -10.42 -2.95
N GLN A 207 -12.96 -10.32 -3.16
CA GLN A 207 -13.57 -9.50 -4.21
C GLN A 207 -14.23 -8.24 -3.62
N LEU A 208 -13.93 -7.09 -4.24
CA LEU A 208 -14.52 -5.80 -3.84
C LEU A 208 -16.03 -5.82 -4.11
N GLY A 209 -16.83 -5.51 -3.08
CA GLY A 209 -18.29 -5.50 -3.17
C GLY A 209 -18.92 -6.89 -3.23
N SER A 210 -18.17 -7.97 -2.96
CA SER A 210 -18.74 -9.32 -2.84
C SER A 210 -19.41 -9.51 -1.49
N ASP A 211 -20.62 -10.06 -1.51
CA ASP A 211 -21.39 -10.42 -0.31
C ASP A 211 -20.96 -11.76 0.30
N ALA A 212 -19.92 -12.40 -0.24
CA ALA A 212 -19.40 -13.67 0.25
C ALA A 212 -18.86 -13.53 1.69
N LYS A 213 -19.34 -14.39 2.59
CA LYS A 213 -18.93 -14.45 4.00
C LYS A 213 -18.42 -15.83 4.35
N GLU A 214 -17.53 -15.88 5.32
CA GLU A 214 -17.10 -17.16 5.90
C GLU A 214 -18.27 -17.82 6.63
N ASP A 215 -18.36 -19.13 6.50
CA ASP A 215 -19.25 -19.94 7.33
C ASP A 215 -18.70 -20.10 8.76
N ASN A 216 -19.44 -20.79 9.63
CA ASN A 216 -19.00 -21.05 11.01
C ASN A 216 -17.72 -21.90 11.12
N CYS A 217 -17.26 -22.45 10.00
CA CYS A 217 -16.06 -23.27 9.89
C CYS A 217 -14.86 -22.49 9.34
N GLY A 218 -15.03 -21.21 9.00
CA GLY A 218 -13.99 -20.37 8.39
C GLY A 218 -13.81 -20.63 6.88
N VAL A 219 -14.78 -21.29 6.23
CA VAL A 219 -14.75 -21.53 4.78
C VAL A 219 -15.55 -20.45 4.09
N CYS A 220 -14.92 -19.75 3.15
CA CYS A 220 -15.58 -18.72 2.38
C CYS A 220 -16.74 -19.28 1.55
N ALA A 221 -17.93 -18.68 1.69
CA ALA A 221 -19.18 -19.15 1.08
C ALA A 221 -19.47 -20.64 1.35
N GLY A 222 -19.01 -21.15 2.51
CA GLY A 222 -19.23 -22.52 2.92
C GLY A 222 -20.65 -22.79 3.39
N ASP A 223 -21.01 -24.06 3.45
CA ASP A 223 -22.32 -24.56 3.90
C ASP A 223 -22.30 -25.03 5.37
N GLY A 224 -21.18 -24.89 6.07
CA GLY A 224 -20.99 -25.35 7.45
C GLY A 224 -20.75 -26.85 7.58
N SER A 225 -20.50 -27.58 6.48
CA SER A 225 -20.28 -29.03 6.51
C SER A 225 -18.85 -29.45 6.87
N THR A 226 -17.88 -28.53 6.79
CA THR A 226 -16.45 -28.81 6.96
C THR A 226 -16.01 -28.91 8.42
N CYS A 227 -16.86 -28.49 9.35
CA CYS A 227 -16.60 -28.56 10.79
C CYS A 227 -17.81 -29.08 11.55
N ARG A 228 -17.60 -29.45 12.82
CA ARG A 228 -18.66 -29.88 13.73
C ARG A 228 -18.60 -29.09 15.03
N LEU A 229 -19.77 -28.78 15.59
CA LEU A 229 -19.86 -28.13 16.89
C LEU A 229 -19.33 -29.06 17.99
N VAL A 230 -18.27 -28.64 18.69
CA VAL A 230 -17.76 -29.34 19.87
C VAL A 230 -18.13 -28.52 21.10
N ARG A 231 -18.92 -29.10 22.01
CA ARG A 231 -19.25 -28.50 23.32
C ARG A 231 -18.33 -29.07 24.39
N GLY A 232 -17.59 -28.22 25.10
CA GLY A 232 -16.76 -28.59 26.24
C GLY A 232 -17.16 -27.82 27.51
N GLN A 233 -17.14 -28.50 28.66
CA GLN A 233 -17.22 -27.84 29.97
C GLN A 233 -15.80 -27.51 30.43
N SER A 234 -15.48 -26.23 30.65
CA SER A 234 -14.21 -25.85 31.24
C SER A 234 -14.23 -26.15 32.74
N LYS A 235 -13.42 -27.12 33.20
CA LYS A 235 -13.12 -27.24 34.62
C LYS A 235 -12.12 -26.13 34.96
N SER A 236 -12.52 -25.20 35.82
CA SER A 236 -11.61 -24.19 36.36
C SER A 236 -10.46 -24.92 37.07
N HIS A 237 -9.25 -24.73 36.58
CA HIS A 237 -8.06 -25.28 37.21
C HIS A 237 -7.77 -24.48 38.48
N VAL A 238 -8.33 -24.91 39.61
CA VAL A 238 -7.99 -24.32 40.92
C VAL A 238 -6.58 -24.77 41.28
N SER A 239 -5.63 -23.85 41.24
CA SER A 239 -4.25 -24.08 41.70
C SER A 239 -4.26 -24.57 43.17
N PRO A 240 -3.43 -25.58 43.55
CA PRO A 240 -3.43 -26.15 44.91
C PRO A 240 -2.99 -25.21 46.04
N GLU A 241 -2.65 -23.95 45.75
CA GLU A 241 -2.03 -23.05 46.74
C GLU A 241 -3.00 -22.35 47.71
N LYS A 242 -4.32 -22.60 47.63
CA LYS A 242 -5.30 -22.11 48.62
C LYS A 242 -5.83 -23.20 49.56
N ARG A 243 -4.96 -24.06 50.07
CA ARG A 243 -5.22 -24.86 51.28
C ARG A 243 -4.17 -24.57 52.35
N LYS A 244 -4.26 -23.40 52.96
CA LYS A 244 -3.77 -23.15 54.32
C LYS A 244 -4.79 -22.27 55.04
N PHE A 245 -5.60 -22.91 55.87
CA PHE A 245 -6.11 -22.40 57.15
C PHE A 245 -6.28 -23.62 58.05
#